data_AF-A0A671KJT3-F1
#
_entry.id   AF-A0A671KJT3-F1
#
_cell.length_a   1.000
_cell.length_b   1.000
_cell.length_c   1.000
_cell.angle_alpha   90.00
_cell.angle_beta   90.00
_cell.angle_gamma   90.00
#
_symmetry.space_group_name_H-M   'P 1'
#
loop_
_entity.id
_entity.type
_entity.pdbx_description
1 polymer ?
#
loop_
_entity_poly.entity_id
_entity_poly.type
_entity_poly.pdbx_seq_one_letter_code
_entity_poly.pdbx_strand_id
1 'polypeptide(L)' 'MNKLRQSLHRKKPTYVPEASRPHQWQADEEAVRKGKCNFPVRVS' A
#
# COMPACT_ATOMS: atom_id res chain seq x y z
N MET A 1 23.31 16.66 23.77
CA MET A 1 22.22 16.84 22.78
C MET A 1 22.43 15.97 21.54
N ASN A 2 22.45 14.65 21.69
CA ASN A 2 22.98 13.76 20.63
C ASN A 2 21.88 12.95 19.94
N LYS A 3 20.67 12.94 20.52
CA LYS A 3 19.47 12.25 20.00
C LYS A 3 18.88 12.97 18.78
N LEU A 4 18.89 14.30 18.77
CA LEU A 4 18.40 15.13 17.64
C LEU A 4 19.24 14.92 16.38
N ARG A 5 20.56 14.77 16.54
CA ARG A 5 21.49 14.50 15.44
C ARG A 5 21.27 13.12 14.82
N GLN A 6 20.94 12.12 15.66
CA GLN A 6 20.59 10.78 15.18
C GLN A 6 19.24 10.72 14.46
N SER A 7 18.23 11.46 14.90
CA SER A 7 16.94 11.52 14.19
C SER A 7 17.05 12.13 12.79
N LEU A 8 18.01 13.03 12.56
CA LEU A 8 18.27 13.64 11.25
C LEU A 8 19.06 12.71 10.30
N HIS A 9 19.81 11.75 10.84
CA HIS A 9 20.49 10.70 10.07
C HIS A 9 19.61 9.48 9.78
N ARG A 10 18.40 9.39 10.37
CA ARG A 10 17.40 8.43 9.90
C ARG A 10 17.03 8.82 8.49
N LYS A 11 17.53 8.07 7.51
CA LYS A 11 17.07 8.13 6.13
C LYS A 11 15.55 8.09 6.18
N LYS A 12 14.91 9.19 5.79
CA LYS A 12 13.47 9.21 5.57
C LYS A 12 13.19 8.02 4.65
N PRO A 13 12.22 7.14 4.97
CA PRO A 13 11.85 6.08 4.04
C PRO A 13 11.64 6.74 2.69
N THR A 14 12.24 6.17 1.64
CA THR A 14 12.08 6.67 0.27
C THR A 14 10.60 6.92 0.08
N TYR A 15 10.22 8.19 -0.10
CA TYR A 15 8.82 8.55 -0.23
C TYR A 15 8.30 7.82 -1.48
N VAL A 16 7.52 6.77 -1.27
CA VAL A 16 6.87 6.04 -2.35
C VAL A 16 5.56 6.75 -2.62
N PRO A 17 5.39 7.35 -3.82
CA PRO A 17 4.12 7.94 -4.21
C PRO A 17 3.01 6.91 -4.09
N GLU A 18 1.80 7.37 -3.76
CA GLU A 18 0.63 6.50 -3.65
C GLU A 18 0.37 5.76 -4.98
N ALA A 19 0.58 6.45 -6.11
CA ALA A 19 0.51 5.88 -7.45
C ALA A 19 1.49 4.71 -7.73
N SER A 20 2.59 4.61 -6.97
CA SER A 20 3.57 3.51 -7.08
C SER A 20 3.19 2.28 -6.25
N ARG A 21 2.14 2.35 -5.43
CA ARG A 21 1.60 1.18 -4.73
C ARG A 21 0.82 0.32 -5.74
N PRO A 22 0.69 -1.00 -5.52
CA PRO A 22 -0.20 -1.82 -6.33
C PRO A 22 -1.62 -1.28 -6.20
N HIS A 23 -2.28 -1.00 -7.32
CA HIS A 23 -3.65 -0.51 -7.28
C HIS A 23 -4.58 -1.67 -6.94
N GLN A 24 -5.72 -1.38 -6.30
CA GLN A 24 -6.69 -2.38 -5.84
C GLN A 24 -7.07 -3.38 -6.94
N TRP A 25 -7.23 -2.89 -8.18
CA TRP A 25 -7.56 -3.73 -9.34
C TRP A 25 -6.58 -4.87 -9.58
N GLN A 26 -5.28 -4.67 -9.35
CA GLN A 26 -4.30 -5.73 -9.53
C GLN A 26 -4.55 -6.91 -8.56
N ALA A 27 -4.93 -6.60 -7.32
CA ALA A 27 -5.27 -7.61 -6.33
C ALA A 27 -6.61 -8.29 -6.67
N ASP A 28 -7.59 -7.52 -7.13
CA ASP A 28 -8.90 -8.03 -7.55
C ASP A 28 -8.77 -8.96 -8.77
N GLU A 29 -7.99 -8.58 -9.78
CA GLU A 29 -7.71 -9.40 -10.97
C GLU A 29 -7.06 -10.73 -10.59
N GLU A 30 -6.11 -10.71 -9.65
CA GLU A 30 -5.49 -11.94 -9.15
C GLU A 30 -6.49 -12.81 -8.38
N ALA A 31 -7.34 -12.20 -7.54
CA ALA A 31 -8.36 -12.90 -6.78
C ALA A 31 -9.41 -13.54 -7.70
N VAL A 32 -9.81 -12.86 -8.79
CA VAL A 32 -10.70 -13.40 -9.82
C VAL A 32 -10.05 -14.59 -10.51
N ARG A 33 -8.80 -14.46 -10.97
CA ARG A 33 -8.06 -15.56 -11.62
C ARG A 33 -7.93 -16.80 -10.73
N LYS A 34 -7.74 -16.60 -9.42
CA LYS A 34 -7.65 -17.67 -8.42
C LYS A 34 -9.02 -18.20 -7.96
N GLY A 35 -10.13 -17.60 -8.40
CA GLY A 35 -11.49 -17.97 -7.99
C GLY A 35 -11.79 -17.70 -6.52
N LYS A 36 -11.11 -16.71 -5.90
CA LYS A 36 -11.25 -16.36 -4.47
C LYS A 36 -11.69 -14.90 -4.25
N CYS A 37 -12.25 -14.26 -5.27
CA CYS A 37 -12.72 -12.88 -5.18
C CYS A 37 -14.06 -12.77 -4.42
N ASN A 38 -14.19 -11.76 -3.57
CA ASN A 38 -15.44 -11.35 -2.95
C ASN A 38 -15.53 -9.82 -3.02
N PHE A 39 -16.70 -9.30 -3.40
CA PHE A 39 -16.90 -7.86 -3.58
C PHE A 39 -18.10 -7.41 -2.74
N PRO A 40 -17.95 -6.36 -1.91
CA PRO A 40 -19.06 -5.82 -1.17
C PRO A 40 -20.06 -5.20 -2.14
N VAL A 41 -21.29 -5.74 -2.18
CA VAL A 41 -22.39 -5.21 -2.98
C VAL A 41 -23.40 -4.53 -2.05
N ARG A 42 -23.94 -3.39 -2.48
CA ARG A 42 -25.10 -2.79 -1.81
C ARG A 42 -26.35 -3.43 -2.39
N VAL A 43 -27.23 -3.93 -1.53
CA VAL A 43 -28.55 -4.44 -1.93
C VAL A 43 -29.56 -3.35 -1.54
N SER A 44 -30.32 -2.89 -2.54
CA SER A 44 -31.38 -1.88 -2.36
C SER A 44 -32.63 -2.47 -1.72
#